data_AF-A0AA86LS32-F1
#
_entry.id   AF-A0AA86LS32-F1
#
_cell.length_a   1.000
_cell.length_b   1.000
_cell.length_c   1.000
_cell.angle_alpha   90.00
_cell.angle_beta   90.00
_cell.angle_gamma   90.00
#
_symmetry.space_group_name_H-M   'P 1'
#
loop_
_entity.id
_entity.type
_entity.pdbx_description
1 polymer ?
#
loop_
_entity_poly.entity_id
_entity_poly.type
_entity_poly.pdbx_seq_one_letter_code
_entity_poly.pdbx_strand_id
1 'polypeptide(L)'
;MKKRTKTIIAVIAGAAILIGGIWMINESRYPNVPAFDDHFTREFLNKDKKVDDGFYEFKSKTGQYTMWFPEEYQLIHENKEDYSINGKDYERWVASSENFFNNKNEISYINVELADKVKKNEDINVESLFRENLHVNMPKKIETANASIYYDSAYTYFKGTEEKVIKNNIKYVPNTYVAYIADKDTDRVIELYYKYTGEELTEKQGEKQEKLIVKILQSVNFHEEK
;
A
#
# COMPACT_ATOMS: atom_id res chain seq x y z
N MET A 1 -44.15 -15.59 36.82
CA MET A 1 -42.82 -15.12 36.36
C MET A 1 -42.06 -16.11 35.47
N LYS A 2 -42.02 -17.43 35.77
CA LYS A 2 -41.20 -18.43 35.02
C LYS A 2 -41.47 -18.58 33.50
N LYS A 3 -42.70 -18.36 33.00
CA LYS A 3 -43.02 -18.49 31.56
C LYS A 3 -42.41 -17.36 30.71
N ARG A 4 -42.43 -16.11 31.21
CA ARG A 4 -41.86 -14.96 30.49
C ARG A 4 -40.33 -15.10 30.31
N THR A 5 -39.64 -15.62 31.32
CA THR A 5 -38.18 -15.85 31.25
C THR A 5 -37.79 -16.89 30.19
N LYS A 6 -38.55 -17.98 30.04
CA LYS A 6 -38.29 -18.99 29.00
C LYS A 6 -38.50 -18.45 27.58
N THR A 7 -39.53 -17.64 27.37
CA THR A 7 -39.79 -17.00 26.07
C THR A 7 -38.71 -15.96 25.72
N ILE A 8 -38.25 -15.17 26.69
CA ILE A 8 -37.16 -14.21 26.50
C ILE A 8 -35.85 -14.93 26.13
N ILE A 9 -35.49 -16.01 26.82
CA ILE A 9 -34.28 -16.79 26.51
C ILE A 9 -34.35 -17.41 25.11
N ALA A 10 -35.50 -17.96 24.71
CA ALA A 10 -35.68 -18.53 23.37
C ALA A 10 -35.56 -17.47 22.25
N VAL A 11 -36.10 -16.26 22.47
CA VAL A 11 -36.00 -15.15 21.52
C VAL A 11 -34.55 -14.65 21.40
N ILE A 12 -33.82 -14.52 22.52
CA ILE A 12 -32.40 -14.12 22.51
C ILE A 12 -31.55 -15.17 21.79
N ALA A 13 -31.76 -16.46 22.08
CA ALA A 13 -31.03 -17.53 21.42
C ALA A 13 -31.30 -17.58 19.90
N GLY A 14 -32.56 -17.39 19.48
CA GLY A 14 -32.93 -17.32 18.06
C GLY A 14 -32.29 -16.13 17.34
N ALA A 15 -32.28 -14.95 17.97
CA ALA A 15 -31.61 -13.76 17.43
C ALA A 15 -30.09 -13.97 17.28
N ALA A 16 -29.44 -14.59 18.28
CA ALA A 16 -28.01 -14.87 18.22
C ALA A 16 -27.63 -15.84 17.08
N ILE A 17 -28.46 -16.87 16.82
CA ILE A 17 -28.24 -17.80 15.71
C ILE A 17 -28.39 -17.09 14.36
N LEU A 18 -29.39 -16.21 14.21
CA LEU A 18 -29.59 -15.44 12.98
C LEU A 18 -28.44 -14.46 12.71
N ILE A 19 -28.00 -13.73 13.75
CA ILE A 19 -26.88 -12.80 13.64
C ILE A 19 -25.58 -13.57 13.33
N GLY A 20 -25.33 -14.69 14.01
CA GLY A 20 -24.17 -15.55 13.75
C GLY A 20 -24.19 -16.17 12.35
N GLY A 21 -25.37 -16.57 11.85
CA GLY A 21 -25.54 -17.09 10.50
C GLY A 21 -25.29 -16.04 9.42
N ILE A 22 -25.82 -14.82 9.59
CA ILE A 22 -25.56 -13.69 8.68
C ILE A 22 -24.07 -13.34 8.69
N TRP A 23 -23.44 -13.35 9.86
CA TRP A 23 -22.02 -13.07 10.00
C TRP A 23 -21.15 -14.12 9.27
N MET A 24 -21.41 -15.43 9.46
CA MET A 24 -20.72 -16.50 8.75
C MET A 24 -20.89 -16.43 7.22
N ILE A 25 -22.09 -16.07 6.74
CA ILE A 25 -22.34 -15.89 5.30
C ILE A 25 -21.58 -14.68 4.75
N ASN A 26 -21.47 -13.59 5.51
CA ASN A 26 -20.73 -12.41 5.07
C ASN A 26 -19.22 -12.66 5.06
N GLU A 27 -18.70 -13.40 6.04
CA GLU A 27 -17.29 -13.74 6.15
C GLU A 27 -16.83 -14.67 5.02
N SER A 28 -17.63 -15.68 4.65
CA SER A 28 -17.33 -16.60 3.55
C SER A 28 -17.37 -15.98 2.14
N ARG A 29 -17.78 -14.70 2.02
CA ARG A 29 -17.79 -13.96 0.74
C ARG A 29 -16.50 -13.18 0.47
N TYR A 30 -15.60 -13.09 1.44
CA TYR A 30 -14.33 -12.42 1.20
C TYR A 30 -13.43 -13.29 0.30
N PRO A 31 -12.65 -12.67 -0.61
CA PRO A 31 -11.62 -13.38 -1.35
C PRO A 31 -10.63 -14.06 -0.40
N ASN A 32 -10.19 -15.27 -0.74
CA ASN A 32 -9.21 -16.04 0.05
C ASN A 32 -7.79 -15.61 -0.34
N VAL A 33 -7.41 -14.39 0.05
CA VAL A 33 -6.10 -13.76 -0.22
C VAL A 33 -5.66 -12.94 1.00
N PRO A 34 -4.34 -12.78 1.25
CA PRO A 34 -3.84 -12.17 2.48
C PRO A 34 -4.45 -10.81 2.83
N ALA A 35 -4.65 -9.92 1.85
CA ALA A 35 -5.24 -8.60 2.06
C ALA A 35 -6.66 -8.65 2.67
N PHE A 36 -7.39 -9.74 2.45
CA PHE A 36 -8.70 -10.00 3.03
C PHE A 36 -8.66 -10.98 4.20
N ASP A 37 -7.50 -11.37 4.72
CA ASP A 37 -7.42 -12.11 5.98
C ASP A 37 -7.37 -11.15 7.19
N ASP A 38 -6.74 -9.99 7.05
CA ASP A 38 -6.63 -8.96 8.09
C ASP A 38 -7.82 -7.98 8.07
N HIS A 39 -8.58 -7.91 9.16
CA HIS A 39 -9.79 -7.09 9.24
C HIS A 39 -9.51 -5.59 9.03
N PHE A 40 -8.38 -5.09 9.52
CA PHE A 40 -8.04 -3.67 9.38
C PHE A 40 -7.82 -3.29 7.91
N THR A 41 -7.03 -4.09 7.19
CA THR A 41 -6.77 -3.94 5.75
C THR A 41 -8.07 -3.94 4.94
N ARG A 42 -9.01 -4.84 5.25
CA ARG A 42 -10.32 -4.93 4.56
C ARG A 42 -11.09 -3.62 4.58
N GLU A 43 -10.93 -2.78 5.59
CA GLU A 43 -11.68 -1.54 5.69
C GLU A 43 -11.29 -0.48 4.65
N PHE A 44 -10.20 -0.71 3.91
CA PHE A 44 -9.71 0.14 2.84
C PHE A 44 -10.03 -0.45 1.46
N LEU A 45 -10.39 -1.73 1.40
CA LEU A 45 -10.53 -2.48 0.16
C LEU A 45 -12.00 -2.72 -0.20
N ASN A 46 -12.29 -2.66 -1.49
CA ASN A 46 -13.58 -3.09 -2.01
C ASN A 46 -13.51 -4.54 -2.52
N LYS A 47 -14.04 -5.48 -1.73
CA LYS A 47 -14.04 -6.92 -2.06
C LYS A 47 -14.71 -7.27 -3.40
N ASP A 48 -15.68 -6.46 -3.83
CA ASP A 48 -16.43 -6.68 -5.07
C ASP A 48 -15.77 -5.98 -6.28
N LYS A 49 -14.65 -5.28 -6.08
CA LYS A 49 -13.96 -4.49 -7.12
C LYS A 49 -12.50 -4.92 -7.24
N LYS A 50 -12.31 -6.09 -7.86
CA LYS A 50 -11.00 -6.49 -8.39
C LYS A 50 -10.67 -5.63 -9.60
N VAL A 51 -9.56 -4.91 -9.53
CA VAL A 51 -9.18 -3.91 -10.56
C VAL A 51 -8.23 -4.49 -11.60
N ASP A 52 -7.48 -5.53 -11.24
CA ASP A 52 -6.64 -6.34 -12.10
C ASP A 52 -6.29 -7.66 -11.39
N ASP A 53 -5.67 -8.62 -12.08
CA ASP A 53 -5.14 -9.82 -11.45
C ASP A 53 -4.06 -9.47 -10.42
N GLY A 54 -4.29 -9.90 -9.17
CA GLY A 54 -3.43 -9.59 -8.04
C GLY A 54 -3.75 -8.29 -7.31
N PHE A 55 -4.78 -7.54 -7.71
CA PHE A 55 -5.05 -6.20 -7.15
C PHE A 55 -6.53 -5.92 -6.85
N TYR A 56 -6.74 -5.17 -5.77
CA TYR A 56 -8.03 -4.57 -5.40
C TYR A 56 -7.91 -3.05 -5.34
N GLU A 57 -9.04 -2.36 -5.50
CA GLU A 57 -9.08 -0.91 -5.24
C GLU A 57 -8.94 -0.63 -3.75
N PHE A 58 -7.92 0.16 -3.42
CA PHE A 58 -7.73 0.79 -2.12
C PHE A 58 -8.29 2.21 -2.13
N LYS A 59 -9.02 2.54 -1.07
CA LYS A 59 -9.59 3.85 -0.81
C LYS A 59 -8.95 4.45 0.44
N SER A 60 -8.31 5.58 0.28
CA SER A 60 -7.81 6.39 1.41
C SER A 60 -8.92 6.73 2.39
N LYS A 61 -8.61 6.73 3.69
CA LYS A 61 -9.57 7.17 4.72
C LYS A 61 -9.76 8.68 4.72
N THR A 62 -8.84 9.45 4.13
CA THR A 62 -9.05 10.89 3.86
C THR A 62 -10.06 11.11 2.73
N GLY A 63 -10.26 10.11 1.88
CA GLY A 63 -11.08 10.20 0.66
C GLY A 63 -10.41 10.93 -0.50
N GLN A 64 -9.15 11.34 -0.36
CA GLN A 64 -8.46 12.20 -1.34
C GLN A 64 -7.83 11.43 -2.50
N TYR A 65 -7.67 10.10 -2.40
CA TYR A 65 -7.16 9.28 -3.49
C TYR A 65 -7.64 7.83 -3.43
N THR A 66 -7.50 7.17 -4.57
CA THR A 66 -7.56 5.72 -4.74
C THR A 66 -6.29 5.22 -5.40
N MET A 67 -5.94 3.97 -5.15
CA MET A 67 -4.86 3.27 -5.84
C MET A 67 -5.11 1.76 -5.86
N TRP A 68 -4.36 1.03 -6.67
CA TRP A 68 -4.37 -0.42 -6.67
C TRP A 68 -3.51 -0.94 -5.53
N PHE A 69 -4.07 -1.85 -4.74
CA PHE A 69 -3.43 -2.48 -3.62
C PHE A 69 -3.23 -3.97 -3.89
N PRO A 70 -2.00 -4.51 -3.77
CA PRO A 70 -1.74 -5.89 -4.10
C PRO A 70 -2.38 -6.84 -3.08
N GLU A 71 -2.99 -7.92 -3.55
CA GLU A 71 -3.77 -8.85 -2.71
C GLU A 71 -2.93 -9.66 -1.71
N GLU A 72 -1.61 -9.70 -1.92
CA GLU A 72 -0.64 -10.39 -1.06
C GLU A 72 -0.15 -9.54 0.14
N TYR A 73 -0.61 -8.29 0.25
CA TYR A 73 -0.15 -7.35 1.27
C TYR A 73 -1.21 -7.13 2.34
N GLN A 74 -0.77 -6.82 3.54
CA GLN A 74 -1.61 -6.38 4.65
C GLN A 74 -1.07 -5.07 5.20
N LEU A 75 -1.97 -4.15 5.58
CA LEU A 75 -1.57 -2.95 6.30
C LEU A 75 -1.05 -3.34 7.68
N ILE A 76 0.05 -2.72 8.10
CA ILE A 76 0.57 -2.82 9.45
C ILE A 76 -0.20 -1.82 10.32
N HIS A 77 -0.65 -2.25 11.49
CA HIS A 77 -1.47 -1.42 12.40
C HIS A 77 -1.18 -1.65 13.88
N GLU A 78 -0.01 -2.21 14.20
CA GLU A 78 0.38 -2.49 15.58
C GLU A 78 0.62 -1.21 16.40
N ASN A 79 1.17 -0.16 15.75
CA ASN A 79 1.50 1.11 16.38
C ASN A 79 1.02 2.32 15.56
N LYS A 80 0.97 3.50 16.20
CA LYS A 80 0.59 4.78 15.55
C LYS A 80 1.52 5.20 14.42
N GLU A 81 2.73 4.65 14.38
CA GLU A 81 3.69 4.92 13.32
C GLU A 81 3.40 4.11 12.06
N ASP A 82 2.56 3.07 12.13
CA ASP A 82 2.27 2.19 11.00
C ASP A 82 1.09 2.70 10.15
N TYR A 83 0.12 3.35 10.80
CA TYR A 83 -0.99 4.04 10.16
C TYR A 83 -1.31 5.34 10.91
N SER A 84 -1.35 6.46 10.19
CA SER A 84 -1.71 7.76 10.74
C SER A 84 -2.50 8.61 9.76
N ILE A 85 -3.39 9.44 10.30
CA ILE A 85 -4.24 10.37 9.54
C ILE A 85 -4.31 11.68 10.31
N ASN A 86 -4.22 12.81 9.60
CA ASN A 86 -4.40 14.13 10.19
C ASN A 86 -5.21 15.01 9.24
N GLY A 87 -6.51 15.15 9.55
CA GLY A 87 -7.43 15.87 8.67
C GLY A 87 -7.62 15.16 7.33
N LYS A 88 -7.84 15.95 6.27
CA LYS A 88 -7.92 15.45 4.90
C LYS A 88 -6.57 15.49 4.19
N ASP A 89 -5.63 16.28 4.68
CA ASP A 89 -4.44 16.67 3.92
C ASP A 89 -3.23 15.79 4.24
N TYR A 90 -3.37 14.85 5.17
CA TYR A 90 -2.31 13.92 5.56
C TYR A 90 -2.84 12.52 5.88
N GLU A 91 -2.24 11.52 5.24
CA GLU A 91 -2.41 10.11 5.58
C GLU A 91 -1.10 9.37 5.30
N ARG A 92 -0.67 8.54 6.23
CA ARG A 92 0.45 7.65 6.03
C ARG A 92 0.09 6.24 6.42
N TRP A 93 0.50 5.26 5.62
CA TRP A 93 0.33 3.86 5.93
C TRP A 93 1.50 3.02 5.45
N VAL A 94 1.70 1.90 6.13
CA VAL A 94 2.68 0.88 5.76
C VAL A 94 1.94 -0.44 5.52
N ALA A 95 2.31 -1.13 4.46
CA ALA A 95 1.87 -2.49 4.19
C ALA A 95 3.08 -3.42 4.09
N SER A 96 2.93 -4.66 4.54
CA SER A 96 3.91 -5.71 4.33
C SER A 96 3.30 -6.91 3.62
N SER A 97 4.16 -7.64 2.94
CA SER A 97 3.90 -9.01 2.49
C SER A 97 5.07 -9.85 2.95
N GLU A 98 4.78 -10.95 3.64
CA GLU A 98 5.77 -11.92 4.10
C GLU A 98 5.58 -13.23 3.34
N ASN A 99 6.65 -13.67 2.69
CA ASN A 99 6.70 -14.97 2.04
C ASN A 99 7.77 -15.82 2.72
N PHE A 100 7.41 -17.05 3.06
CA PHE A 100 8.36 -18.04 3.57
C PHE A 100 8.78 -18.98 2.44
N PHE A 101 9.99 -18.81 1.93
CA PHE A 101 10.53 -19.62 0.83
C PHE A 101 11.92 -20.16 1.21
N ASN A 102 12.17 -21.46 0.98
CA ASN A 102 13.46 -22.11 1.26
C ASN A 102 14.05 -21.84 2.66
N ASN A 103 13.21 -21.85 3.71
CA ASN A 103 13.59 -21.53 5.10
C ASN A 103 14.13 -20.11 5.31
N LYS A 104 13.73 -19.16 4.45
CA LYS A 104 14.06 -17.74 4.57
C LYS A 104 12.80 -16.90 4.52
N ASN A 105 12.79 -15.84 5.33
CA ASN A 105 11.75 -14.83 5.30
C ASN A 105 12.10 -13.83 4.20
N GLU A 106 11.26 -13.77 3.19
CA GLU A 106 11.25 -12.70 2.19
C GLU A 106 10.17 -11.71 2.61
N ILE A 107 10.56 -10.47 2.83
CA ILE A 107 9.64 -9.44 3.29
C ILE A 107 9.73 -8.24 2.35
N SER A 108 8.56 -7.80 1.88
CA SER A 108 8.43 -6.57 1.12
C SER A 108 7.53 -5.59 1.86
N TYR A 109 7.93 -4.33 1.88
CA TYR A 109 7.17 -3.23 2.47
C TYR A 109 6.78 -2.21 1.41
N ILE A 110 5.58 -1.66 1.53
CA ILE A 110 5.12 -0.47 0.82
C ILE A 110 4.77 0.57 1.87
N ASN A 111 5.39 1.73 1.79
CA ASN A 111 5.07 2.90 2.59
C ASN A 111 4.50 3.97 1.66
N VAL A 112 3.36 4.54 2.03
CA VAL A 112 2.69 5.59 1.28
C VAL A 112 2.37 6.73 2.23
N GLU A 113 2.73 7.94 1.82
CA GLU A 113 2.44 9.18 2.52
C GLU A 113 1.77 10.17 1.57
N LEU A 114 0.52 10.52 1.87
CA LEU A 114 -0.20 11.66 1.30
C LEU A 114 0.15 12.90 2.13
N ALA A 115 0.52 13.99 1.46
CA ALA A 115 0.69 15.31 2.05
C ALA A 115 0.43 16.41 1.03
N ASP A 116 0.22 17.64 1.49
CA ASP A 116 0.30 18.83 0.64
C ASP A 116 1.74 19.34 0.57
N LYS A 117 2.23 19.59 -0.64
CA LYS A 117 3.51 20.26 -0.88
C LYS A 117 3.34 21.37 -1.91
N VAL A 118 3.94 22.52 -1.64
CA VAL A 118 3.85 23.71 -2.51
C VAL A 118 4.27 23.34 -3.94
N LYS A 119 3.32 23.36 -4.89
CA LYS A 119 3.54 22.90 -6.27
C LYS A 119 4.67 23.62 -7.00
N LYS A 120 4.89 24.91 -6.71
CA LYS A 120 6.02 25.68 -7.28
C LYS A 120 7.39 25.06 -6.93
N ASN A 121 7.46 24.30 -5.85
CA ASN A 121 8.68 23.64 -5.39
C ASN A 121 8.72 22.15 -5.79
N GLU A 122 7.87 21.68 -6.72
CA GLU A 122 7.81 20.28 -7.17
C GLU A 122 9.20 19.74 -7.53
N ASP A 123 9.95 20.43 -8.41
CA ASP A 123 11.30 20.01 -8.80
C ASP A 123 12.26 19.87 -7.61
N ILE A 124 12.17 20.77 -6.63
CA ILE A 124 13.00 20.74 -5.42
C ILE A 124 12.60 19.56 -4.52
N ASN A 125 11.31 19.33 -4.35
CA ASN A 125 10.79 18.23 -3.54
C ASN A 125 11.17 16.88 -4.15
N VAL A 126 11.00 16.73 -5.47
CA VAL A 126 11.43 15.57 -6.24
C VAL A 126 12.94 15.36 -6.05
N GLU A 127 13.77 16.37 -6.36
CA GLU A 127 15.22 16.22 -6.23
C GLU A 127 15.63 15.83 -4.80
N SER A 128 15.05 16.45 -3.77
CA SER A 128 15.37 16.12 -2.38
C SER A 128 15.03 14.68 -2.04
N LEU A 129 13.82 14.22 -2.36
CA LEU A 129 13.37 12.86 -2.06
C LEU A 129 14.30 11.81 -2.70
N PHE A 130 14.61 11.98 -3.99
CA PHE A 130 15.43 11.01 -4.72
C PHE A 130 16.92 11.07 -4.34
N ARG A 131 17.43 12.25 -4.02
CA ARG A 131 18.82 12.42 -3.56
C ARG A 131 19.02 11.78 -2.19
N GLU A 132 18.07 11.95 -1.27
CA GLU A 132 18.11 11.39 0.08
C GLU A 132 18.02 9.86 0.07
N ASN A 133 17.12 9.29 -0.73
CA ASN A 133 16.85 7.86 -0.68
C ASN A 133 17.72 7.02 -1.65
N LEU A 134 18.07 7.57 -2.81
CA LEU A 134 18.73 6.81 -3.89
C LEU A 134 20.02 7.46 -4.41
N HIS A 135 20.42 8.62 -3.88
CA HIS A 135 21.53 9.42 -4.41
C HIS A 135 21.35 9.79 -5.91
N VAL A 136 20.11 10.12 -6.29
CA VAL A 136 19.72 10.45 -7.67
C VAL A 136 19.10 11.85 -7.73
N ASN A 137 19.48 12.61 -8.76
CA ASN A 137 18.89 13.94 -8.99
C ASN A 137 17.87 13.98 -10.14
N MET A 138 17.85 12.94 -10.99
CA MET A 138 16.97 12.86 -12.17
C MET A 138 16.26 11.50 -12.20
N PRO A 139 15.10 11.37 -11.53
CA PRO A 139 14.28 10.16 -11.60
C PRO A 139 13.62 9.99 -12.97
N LYS A 140 13.10 8.79 -13.26
CA LYS A 140 12.24 8.57 -14.43
C LYS A 140 10.93 9.34 -14.22
N LYS A 141 10.36 9.87 -15.30
CA LYS A 141 9.07 10.59 -15.28
C LYS A 141 8.04 9.90 -16.17
N ILE A 142 6.83 9.74 -15.64
CA ILE A 142 5.63 9.29 -16.34
C ILE A 142 4.56 10.37 -16.17
N GLU A 143 3.92 10.75 -17.27
CA GLU A 143 2.81 11.70 -17.27
C GLU A 143 1.50 10.94 -17.46
N THR A 144 0.53 11.16 -16.57
CA THR A 144 -0.86 10.71 -16.75
C THR A 144 -1.76 11.91 -17.06
N ALA A 145 -3.06 11.69 -17.24
CA ALA A 145 -4.00 12.80 -17.40
C ALA A 145 -4.01 13.74 -16.18
N ASN A 146 -3.91 13.18 -14.98
CA ASN A 146 -4.21 13.89 -13.72
C ASN A 146 -3.00 13.99 -12.78
N ALA A 147 -1.88 13.32 -13.08
CA ALA A 147 -0.71 13.31 -12.20
C ALA A 147 0.62 13.30 -12.97
N SER A 148 1.63 13.91 -12.35
CA SER A 148 3.05 13.77 -12.71
C SER A 148 3.67 12.73 -11.78
N ILE A 149 4.16 11.62 -12.32
CA ILE A 149 4.76 10.53 -11.55
C ILE A 149 6.27 10.53 -11.78
N TYR A 150 7.03 10.70 -10.72
CA TYR A 150 8.48 10.54 -10.70
C TYR A 150 8.81 9.26 -9.95
N TYR A 151 9.68 8.42 -10.50
CA TYR A 151 10.10 7.21 -9.79
C TYR A 151 11.49 6.76 -10.21
N ASP A 152 12.17 6.06 -9.30
CA ASP A 152 13.44 5.41 -9.59
C ASP A 152 13.65 4.24 -8.62
N SER A 153 14.70 3.47 -8.88
CA SER A 153 15.00 2.28 -8.11
C SER A 153 16.51 2.07 -7.99
N ALA A 154 16.90 1.38 -6.93
CA ALA A 154 18.28 0.95 -6.72
C ALA A 154 18.32 -0.38 -5.98
N TYR A 155 19.48 -1.02 -6.00
CA TYR A 155 19.79 -2.06 -5.05
C TYR A 155 20.40 -1.42 -3.80
N THR A 156 19.79 -1.65 -2.63
CA THR A 156 20.33 -1.17 -1.36
C THR A 156 20.54 -2.30 -0.36
N TYR A 157 21.61 -2.18 0.43
CA TYR A 157 22.00 -3.12 1.47
C TYR A 157 22.74 -2.40 2.59
N PHE A 158 22.74 -2.98 3.79
CA PHE A 158 23.49 -2.42 4.92
C PHE A 158 24.91 -2.99 4.99
N LYS A 159 25.90 -2.11 5.17
CA LYS A 159 27.26 -2.47 5.56
C LYS A 159 27.52 -1.92 6.97
N GLY A 160 27.27 -2.74 7.98
CA GLY A 160 27.20 -2.26 9.37
C GLY A 160 25.94 -1.42 9.56
N THR A 161 26.08 -0.19 10.04
CA THR A 161 24.96 0.76 10.21
C THR A 161 24.74 1.67 9.00
N GLU A 162 25.59 1.57 7.98
CA GLU A 162 25.53 2.43 6.80
C GLU A 162 24.76 1.73 5.67
N GLU A 163 23.72 2.39 5.15
CA GLU A 163 23.05 1.95 3.93
C GLU A 163 23.91 2.28 2.70
N LYS A 164 24.09 1.29 1.84
CA LYS A 164 24.80 1.41 0.57
C LYS A 164 23.79 1.32 -0.56
N VAL A 165 23.90 2.26 -1.50
CA VAL A 165 23.06 2.33 -2.69
C VAL A 165 23.89 2.02 -3.93
N ILE A 166 23.44 1.04 -4.72
CA ILE A 166 24.03 0.65 -6.00
C ILE A 166 23.02 0.95 -7.11
N LYS A 167 23.42 1.82 -8.05
CA LYS A 167 22.63 2.20 -9.22
C LYS A 167 23.30 1.78 -10.52
N ASN A 168 22.50 1.48 -11.55
CA ASN A 168 22.94 1.16 -12.91
C ASN A 168 23.99 0.04 -12.99
N ASN A 169 23.85 -0.99 -12.15
CA ASN A 169 24.71 -2.15 -12.16
C ASN A 169 23.94 -3.37 -12.65
N ILE A 170 24.35 -3.91 -13.79
CA ILE A 170 23.71 -5.06 -14.46
C ILE A 170 23.69 -6.29 -13.54
N LYS A 171 24.62 -6.38 -12.60
CA LYS A 171 24.69 -7.50 -11.65
C LYS A 171 23.57 -7.47 -10.60
N TYR A 172 23.09 -6.29 -10.21
CA TYR A 172 22.20 -6.13 -9.06
C TYR A 172 20.80 -5.71 -9.49
N VAL A 173 19.82 -6.57 -9.24
CA VAL A 173 18.41 -6.27 -9.48
C VAL A 173 17.89 -5.33 -8.37
N PRO A 174 17.20 -4.23 -8.70
CA PRO A 174 16.71 -3.30 -7.68
C PRO A 174 15.77 -3.93 -6.66
N ASN A 175 16.02 -3.66 -5.38
CA ASN A 175 15.18 -4.09 -4.26
C ASN A 175 14.53 -2.91 -3.52
N THR A 176 14.87 -1.67 -3.89
CA THR A 176 14.31 -0.44 -3.33
C THR A 176 13.75 0.43 -4.46
N TYR A 177 12.53 0.95 -4.29
CA TYR A 177 11.88 1.85 -5.24
C TYR A 177 11.34 3.05 -4.49
N VAL A 178 11.48 4.23 -5.09
CA VAL A 178 11.00 5.49 -4.54
C VAL A 178 10.16 6.16 -5.60
N ALA A 179 9.04 6.75 -5.22
CA ALA A 179 8.20 7.51 -6.12
C ALA A 179 7.63 8.77 -5.46
N TYR A 180 7.42 9.78 -6.28
CA TYR A 180 6.73 11.02 -5.98
C TYR A 180 5.64 11.20 -7.02
N ILE A 181 4.39 11.21 -6.59
CA ILE A 181 3.22 11.32 -7.46
C ILE A 181 2.53 12.64 -7.12
N ALA A 182 2.60 13.62 -8.01
CA ALA A 182 2.01 14.94 -7.82
C ALA A 182 0.69 15.06 -8.58
N ASP A 183 -0.37 15.49 -7.90
CA ASP A 183 -1.61 15.90 -8.54
C ASP A 183 -1.35 17.11 -9.46
N LYS A 184 -1.94 17.13 -10.65
CA LYS A 184 -1.83 18.24 -11.59
C LYS A 184 -2.71 19.43 -11.22
N ASP A 185 -3.77 19.21 -10.46
CA ASP A 185 -4.76 20.27 -10.18
C ASP A 185 -4.64 20.83 -8.76
N THR A 186 -3.97 20.13 -7.84
CA THR A 186 -3.82 20.54 -6.44
C THR A 186 -2.35 20.55 -5.98
N ASP A 187 -2.12 20.88 -4.70
CA ASP A 187 -0.82 20.77 -4.02
C ASP A 187 -0.58 19.36 -3.43
N ARG A 188 -1.50 18.42 -3.65
CA ARG A 188 -1.42 17.07 -3.08
C ARG A 188 -0.37 16.23 -3.76
N VAL A 189 0.37 15.50 -2.94
CA VAL A 189 1.40 14.58 -3.38
C VAL A 189 1.32 13.29 -2.61
N ILE A 190 1.66 12.20 -3.29
CA ILE A 190 1.91 10.90 -2.66
C ILE A 190 3.38 10.56 -2.82
N GLU A 191 4.06 10.33 -1.71
CA GLU A 191 5.38 9.72 -1.69
C GLU A 191 5.23 8.24 -1.40
N LEU A 192 5.83 7.39 -2.24
CA LEU A 192 5.80 5.94 -2.08
C LEU A 192 7.22 5.42 -1.96
N TYR A 193 7.47 4.62 -0.93
CA TYR A 193 8.71 3.88 -0.74
C TYR A 193 8.40 2.38 -0.72
N TYR A 194 9.11 1.61 -1.53
CA TYR A 194 9.05 0.16 -1.53
C TYR A 194 10.41 -0.43 -1.21
N LYS A 195 10.43 -1.47 -0.37
CA LYS A 195 11.63 -2.22 -0.07
C LYS A 195 11.34 -3.71 -0.01
N TYR A 196 12.13 -4.48 -0.75
CA TYR A 196 12.21 -5.93 -0.63
C TYR A 196 13.49 -6.33 0.10
N THR A 197 13.35 -7.25 1.06
CA THR A 197 14.44 -7.83 1.85
C THR A 197 14.32 -9.34 1.78
N GLY A 198 15.36 -9.99 1.27
CA GLY A 198 15.37 -11.44 1.03
C GLY A 198 16.59 -11.83 0.21
N GLU A 199 16.50 -12.96 -0.49
CA GLU A 199 17.52 -13.32 -1.47
C GLU A 199 17.57 -12.33 -2.63
N GLU A 200 18.75 -12.14 -3.23
CA GLU A 200 18.89 -11.29 -4.41
C GLU A 200 17.98 -11.80 -5.53
N LEU A 201 17.15 -10.90 -6.06
CA LEU A 201 16.19 -11.23 -7.10
C LEU A 201 16.92 -11.59 -8.40
N THR A 202 16.43 -12.61 -9.09
CA THR A 202 16.79 -12.85 -10.49
C THR A 202 16.25 -11.71 -11.37
N GLU A 203 16.83 -11.51 -12.55
CA GLU A 203 16.36 -10.50 -13.52
C GLU A 203 14.85 -10.62 -13.79
N LYS A 204 14.36 -11.84 -13.99
CA LYS A 204 12.93 -12.12 -14.23
C LYS A 204 12.04 -11.75 -13.05
N GLN A 205 12.51 -11.97 -11.82
CA GLN A 205 11.79 -11.52 -10.61
C GLN A 205 11.80 -10.00 -10.50
N GLY A 206 12.94 -9.37 -10.80
CA GLY A 206 13.09 -7.92 -10.89
C GLY A 206 12.10 -7.27 -11.86
N GLU A 207 12.01 -7.80 -13.08
CA GLU A 207 11.05 -7.30 -14.08
C GLU A 207 9.60 -7.42 -13.62
N LYS A 208 9.24 -8.53 -12.95
CA LYS A 208 7.90 -8.70 -12.40
C LYS A 208 7.62 -7.69 -11.30
N GLN A 209 8.60 -7.45 -10.43
CA GLN A 209 8.50 -6.48 -9.34
C GLN A 209 8.38 -5.05 -9.89
N GLU A 210 9.23 -4.64 -10.84
CA GLU A 210 9.12 -3.32 -11.47
C GLU A 210 7.75 -3.14 -12.13
N LYS A 211 7.23 -4.15 -12.83
CA LYS A 211 5.88 -4.10 -13.42
C LYS A 211 4.79 -3.94 -12.34
N LEU A 212 4.90 -4.66 -11.23
CA LEU A 212 3.96 -4.53 -10.10
C LEU A 212 3.99 -3.12 -9.53
N ILE A 213 5.18 -2.57 -9.24
CA ILE A 213 5.32 -1.22 -8.68
C ILE A 213 4.80 -0.17 -9.66
N VAL A 214 5.18 -0.23 -10.93
CA VAL A 214 4.72 0.73 -11.94
C VAL A 214 3.19 0.71 -12.09
N LYS A 215 2.55 -0.47 -12.03
CA LYS A 215 1.08 -0.57 -12.01
C LYS A 215 0.47 0.17 -10.82
N ILE A 216 1.03 -0.01 -9.62
CA ILE A 216 0.59 0.70 -8.41
C ILE A 216 0.70 2.21 -8.64
N LEU A 217 1.86 2.70 -9.09
CA LEU A 217 2.09 4.14 -9.31
C LEU A 217 1.12 4.74 -10.33
N GLN A 218 0.90 4.06 -11.46
CA GLN A 218 0.00 4.54 -12.52
C GLN A 218 -1.48 4.45 -12.16
N SER A 219 -1.82 3.65 -11.15
CA SER A 219 -3.21 3.49 -10.69
C SER A 219 -3.68 4.59 -9.73
N VAL A 220 -2.77 5.44 -9.26
CA VAL A 220 -3.10 6.51 -8.33
C VAL A 220 -4.02 7.52 -9.01
N ASN A 221 -5.17 7.76 -8.38
CA ASN A 221 -6.14 8.75 -8.81
C ASN A 221 -6.50 9.65 -7.64
N PHE A 222 -6.13 10.92 -7.73
CA PHE A 222 -6.57 11.95 -6.79
C PHE A 222 -8.05 12.29 -7.01
N HIS A 223 -8.72 12.69 -5.93
CA HIS A 223 -10.12 13.08 -5.94
C HIS A 223 -10.24 14.57 -5.59
N GLU A 224 -11.17 15.25 -6.27
CA GLU A 224 -11.52 16.62 -5.95
C GLU A 224 -12.07 16.71 -4.52
N GLU A 225 -11.80 17.83 -3.86
CA GLU A 225 -12.46 18.17 -2.60
C GLU A 225 -13.96 18.34 -2.86
N LYS A 226 -14.77 17.41 -2.33
CA LYS A 226 -16.23 17.59 -2.25
C LYS A 226 -16.61 18.49 -1.09
#